data_AF-A0A0A7LQ13-F1
#
_entry.id   AF-A0A0A7LQ13-F1
#
_cell.length_a   1.000
_cell.length_b   1.000
_cell.length_c   1.000
_cell.angle_alpha   90.00
_cell.angle_beta   90.00
_cell.angle_gamma   90.00
#
_symmetry.space_group_name_H-M   'P 1'
#
loop_
_entity.id
_entity.type
_entity.pdbx_description
1 polymer ?
#
loop_
_entity_poly.entity_id
_entity_poly.type
_entity_poly.pdbx_seq_one_letter_code
_entity_poly.pdbx_strand_id
1 'polypeptide(L)'
;MANQPTPGAVANTLVRYLLTKAGLIAGGLDDRQWQQTMATFNDCCAYTGESLKSIAPEKEHAVPMNRTLGGLHVFGNVVPATPEANRQKGGLPYDVFLRSKGAKFSSLAHLTDEQREKAIERIADFIQNSRTDGLLAAHPELLAFYNAQYQKAKNLCATAAQELEELLQKLNIADAPSPDETDSVTLDLPSNEQFEREEQEWDDLPEKYRQVQERGRELNVGTYARTVFEELFADGRIGAFLPNLTYREDSFHAFKLSFPALVTQRGSDATRYYATPYRHNGTEYYLCSQWYERNREGLDSWLTETVFGQSV
;
A
#
# COMPACT_ATOMS: atom_id res chain seq x y z
N MET A 1 -3.67 -21.80 -17.67
CA MET A 1 -2.71 -20.79 -18.17
C MET A 1 -1.52 -20.79 -17.24
N ALA A 2 -0.30 -20.89 -17.74
CA ALA A 2 0.89 -20.92 -16.89
C ALA A 2 1.12 -19.53 -16.26
N ASN A 3 1.40 -19.49 -14.95
CA ASN A 3 1.63 -18.28 -14.15
C ASN A 3 2.90 -17.59 -14.66
N GLN A 4 2.76 -16.53 -15.45
CA GLN A 4 3.92 -15.77 -15.93
C GLN A 4 4.21 -14.62 -14.96
N PRO A 5 5.42 -14.54 -14.37
CA PRO A 5 5.83 -13.38 -13.59
C PRO A 5 5.79 -12.15 -14.48
N THR A 6 5.12 -11.09 -14.03
CA THR A 6 5.01 -9.88 -14.84
C THR A 6 6.16 -8.93 -14.60
N PRO A 7 6.36 -7.94 -15.50
CA PRO A 7 7.36 -6.90 -15.30
C PRO A 7 7.27 -6.19 -13.95
N GLY A 8 6.04 -5.99 -13.43
CA GLY A 8 5.81 -5.38 -12.12
C GLY A 8 6.29 -6.25 -10.96
N ALA A 9 5.96 -7.55 -10.97
CA ALA A 9 6.42 -8.49 -9.95
C ALA A 9 7.95 -8.62 -9.90
N VAL A 10 8.60 -8.66 -11.07
CA VAL A 10 10.06 -8.67 -11.19
C VAL A 10 10.65 -7.36 -10.65
N ALA A 11 10.08 -6.22 -11.02
CA ALA A 11 10.54 -4.91 -10.56
C ALA A 11 10.37 -4.72 -9.04
N ASN A 12 9.27 -5.19 -8.46
CA ASN A 12 9.06 -5.19 -7.00
C ASN A 12 10.07 -6.09 -6.28
N THR A 13 10.41 -7.25 -6.86
CA THR A 13 11.45 -8.13 -6.33
C THR A 13 12.81 -7.42 -6.30
N LEU A 14 13.16 -6.68 -7.36
CA LEU A 14 14.38 -5.85 -7.38
C LEU A 14 14.35 -4.80 -6.27
N VAL A 15 13.23 -4.10 -6.07
CA VAL A 15 13.10 -3.10 -5.00
C VAL A 15 13.29 -3.73 -3.62
N ARG A 16 12.63 -4.86 -3.34
CA ARG A 16 12.77 -5.61 -2.08
C ARG A 16 14.23 -6.04 -1.85
N TYR A 17 14.93 -6.47 -2.89
CA TYR A 17 16.36 -6.78 -2.82
C TYR A 17 17.20 -5.54 -2.43
N LEU A 18 16.97 -4.39 -3.07
CA LEU A 18 17.70 -3.15 -2.78
C LEU A 18 17.43 -2.67 -1.34
N LEU A 19 16.18 -2.71 -0.90
CA LEU A 19 15.81 -2.35 0.48
C LEU A 19 16.44 -3.30 1.50
N THR A 20 16.54 -4.59 1.18
CA THR A 20 17.25 -5.56 2.03
C THR A 20 18.73 -5.22 2.12
N LYS A 21 19.38 -4.86 1.01
CA LYS A 21 20.78 -4.41 1.01
C LYS A 21 20.98 -3.12 1.80
N ALA A 22 20.08 -2.14 1.63
CA ALA A 22 20.09 -0.92 2.42
C ALA A 22 19.95 -1.21 3.92
N GLY A 23 19.03 -2.10 4.30
CA GLY A 23 18.87 -2.56 5.68
C GLY A 23 20.14 -3.20 6.25
N LEU A 24 20.81 -4.07 5.48
CA LEU A 24 22.08 -4.69 5.88
C LEU A 24 23.20 -3.66 6.08
N ILE A 25 23.34 -2.70 5.16
CA ILE A 25 24.32 -1.60 5.28
C ILE A 25 24.02 -0.74 6.52
N ALA A 26 22.74 -0.56 6.82
CA ALA A 26 22.26 0.15 7.99
C ALA A 26 22.41 -0.62 9.32
N GLY A 27 22.95 -1.83 9.30
CA GLY A 27 23.21 -2.66 10.49
C GLY A 27 22.29 -3.88 10.65
N GLY A 28 21.27 -4.02 9.82
CA GLY A 28 20.37 -5.18 9.81
C GLY A 28 19.56 -5.36 11.10
N LEU A 29 19.16 -6.61 11.33
CA LEU A 29 18.52 -7.08 12.56
C LEU A 29 19.27 -8.33 13.06
N ASP A 30 20.00 -8.21 14.17
CA ASP A 30 20.65 -9.34 14.83
C ASP A 30 19.74 -10.02 15.88
N ASP A 31 20.16 -11.18 16.39
CA ASP A 31 19.36 -11.94 17.36
C ASP A 31 19.15 -11.18 18.68
N ARG A 32 20.12 -10.37 19.12
CA ARG A 32 19.98 -9.60 20.36
C ARG A 32 18.94 -8.50 20.19
N GLN A 33 18.97 -7.82 19.05
CA GLN A 33 17.98 -6.81 18.67
C GLN A 33 16.60 -7.45 18.53
N TRP A 34 16.49 -8.65 17.96
CA TRP A 34 15.23 -9.37 17.91
C TRP A 34 14.69 -9.73 19.30
N GLN A 35 15.55 -10.19 20.21
CA GLN A 35 15.14 -10.44 21.61
C GLN A 35 14.72 -9.14 22.32
N GLN A 36 15.39 -8.02 22.04
CA GLN A 36 14.99 -6.71 22.54
C GLN A 36 13.61 -6.32 22.00
N THR A 37 13.36 -6.50 20.70
CA THR A 37 12.05 -6.27 20.11
C THR A 37 10.98 -7.13 20.81
N MET A 38 11.19 -8.44 20.96
CA MET A 38 10.24 -9.32 21.66
C MET A 38 9.96 -8.85 23.09
N ALA A 39 11.00 -8.43 23.82
CA ALA A 39 10.86 -7.89 25.17
C ALA A 39 10.07 -6.57 25.19
N THR A 40 10.30 -5.66 24.25
CA THR A 40 9.54 -4.40 24.13
C THR A 40 8.04 -4.67 23.94
N PHE A 41 7.69 -5.71 23.19
CA PHE A 41 6.30 -6.09 22.96
C PHE A 41 5.77 -7.14 23.94
N ASN A 42 6.50 -7.45 25.02
CA ASN A 42 6.12 -8.41 26.07
C ASN A 42 5.76 -9.81 25.54
N ASP A 43 6.49 -10.31 24.54
CA ASP A 43 6.19 -11.56 23.83
C ASP A 43 4.77 -11.61 23.25
N CYS A 44 4.22 -10.46 22.88
CA CYS A 44 2.91 -10.33 22.25
C CYS A 44 3.01 -9.76 20.84
N CYS A 45 1.98 -10.02 20.04
CA CYS A 45 1.78 -9.38 18.75
C CYS A 45 1.74 -7.86 18.91
N ALA A 46 2.54 -7.16 18.11
CA ALA A 46 2.60 -5.70 18.10
C ALA A 46 1.25 -5.08 17.78
N TYR A 47 0.46 -5.74 16.92
CA TYR A 47 -0.83 -5.26 16.47
C TYR A 47 -2.00 -5.73 17.34
N THR A 48 -2.10 -7.03 17.62
CA THR A 48 -3.29 -7.63 18.26
C THR A 48 -3.18 -7.70 19.78
N GLY A 49 -1.97 -7.58 20.33
CA GLY A 49 -1.68 -7.79 21.77
C GLY A 49 -1.75 -9.25 22.22
N GLU A 50 -2.06 -10.19 21.32
CA GLU A 50 -2.13 -11.61 21.63
C GLU A 50 -0.75 -12.19 21.96
N SER A 51 -0.71 -13.14 22.89
CA SER A 51 0.55 -13.78 23.26
C SER A 51 1.10 -14.63 22.12
N LEU A 52 2.41 -14.49 21.88
CA LEU A 52 3.16 -15.25 20.89
C LEU A 52 3.94 -16.41 21.51
N LYS A 53 3.71 -16.74 22.79
CA LYS A 53 4.46 -17.81 23.46
C LYS A 53 4.14 -19.21 22.94
N SER A 54 2.94 -19.39 22.37
CA SER A 54 2.44 -20.67 21.84
C SER A 54 2.54 -20.80 20.32
N ILE A 55 3.00 -19.75 19.62
CA ILE A 55 3.11 -19.73 18.16
C ILE A 55 4.46 -19.14 17.75
N ALA A 56 5.02 -19.57 16.62
CA ALA A 56 6.23 -18.94 16.11
C ALA A 56 5.91 -17.49 15.69
N PRO A 57 6.55 -16.46 16.28
CA PRO A 57 6.29 -15.08 15.91
C PRO A 57 6.84 -14.80 14.52
N GLU A 58 6.06 -14.09 13.69
CA GLU A 58 6.55 -13.60 12.40
C GLU A 58 7.26 -12.26 12.59
N LYS A 59 8.37 -12.08 11.86
CA LYS A 59 9.16 -10.85 11.79
C LYS A 59 8.55 -9.93 10.74
N GLU A 60 7.63 -9.07 11.14
CA GLU A 60 6.89 -8.21 10.22
C GLU A 60 7.41 -6.77 10.21
N HIS A 61 7.27 -6.06 9.09
CA HIS A 61 7.74 -4.68 8.95
C HIS A 61 6.63 -3.67 9.22
N ALA A 62 6.76 -2.89 10.29
CA ALA A 62 5.80 -1.83 10.63
C ALA A 62 5.65 -0.81 9.48
N VAL A 63 6.77 -0.35 8.92
CA VAL A 63 6.84 0.36 7.64
C VAL A 63 7.20 -0.67 6.56
N PRO A 64 6.33 -0.88 5.55
CA PRO A 64 6.51 -1.94 4.55
C PRO A 64 7.72 -1.70 3.64
N MET A 65 8.34 -2.79 3.19
CA MET A 65 9.48 -2.78 2.27
C MET A 65 9.04 -2.59 0.82
N ASN A 66 8.70 -1.36 0.45
CA ASN A 66 8.30 -1.01 -0.91
C ASN A 66 8.93 0.31 -1.39
N ARG A 67 8.70 0.66 -2.66
CA ARG A 67 9.29 1.86 -3.29
C ARG A 67 8.73 3.19 -2.78
N THR A 68 7.54 3.17 -2.16
CA THR A 68 6.79 4.40 -1.79
C THR A 68 7.03 4.79 -0.33
N LEU A 69 7.24 3.79 0.53
CA LEU A 69 7.46 3.96 1.97
C LEU A 69 8.89 3.64 2.39
N GLY A 70 9.61 2.83 1.62
CA GLY A 70 11.06 2.62 1.80
C GLY A 70 11.44 1.91 3.09
N GLY A 71 10.53 1.14 3.70
CA GLY A 71 10.79 0.41 4.92
C GLY A 71 11.97 -0.56 4.78
N LEU A 72 12.71 -0.77 5.87
CA LEU A 72 13.92 -1.58 5.90
C LEU A 72 13.79 -2.75 6.88
N HIS A 73 14.49 -3.86 6.61
CA HIS A 73 14.59 -4.97 7.56
C HIS A 73 15.68 -4.70 8.61
N VAL A 74 15.35 -3.85 9.59
CA VAL A 74 16.27 -3.41 10.65
C VAL A 74 15.58 -3.34 12.00
N PHE A 75 16.38 -3.32 13.08
CA PHE A 75 15.90 -2.98 14.41
C PHE A 75 15.16 -1.63 14.42
N GLY A 76 14.01 -1.58 15.08
CA GLY A 76 13.11 -0.43 15.09
C GLY A 76 12.00 -0.49 14.03
N ASN A 77 12.15 -1.24 12.94
CA ASN A 77 11.08 -1.41 11.95
C ASN A 77 10.47 -2.82 11.96
N VAL A 78 11.27 -3.83 12.30
CA VAL A 78 10.78 -5.20 12.44
C VAL A 78 10.09 -5.37 13.80
N VAL A 79 8.84 -5.82 13.78
CA VAL A 79 7.96 -6.02 14.93
C VAL A 79 7.40 -7.45 14.93
N PRO A 80 7.00 -8.00 16.09
CA PRO A 80 6.44 -9.33 16.16
C PRO A 80 4.96 -9.32 15.81
N ALA A 81 4.54 -10.22 14.93
CA ALA A 81 3.14 -10.35 14.52
C ALA A 81 2.67 -11.80 14.60
N THR A 82 1.35 -11.99 14.76
CA THR A 82 0.72 -13.27 14.46
C THR A 82 0.70 -13.49 12.93
N PRO A 83 0.73 -14.73 12.44
CA PRO A 83 0.63 -15.00 11.00
C PRO A 83 -0.63 -14.44 10.34
N GLU A 84 -1.73 -14.38 11.09
CA GLU A 84 -2.98 -13.82 10.59
C GLU A 84 -2.92 -12.30 10.47
N ALA A 85 -2.45 -11.61 11.52
CA ALA A 85 -2.31 -10.16 11.48
C ALA A 85 -1.31 -9.71 10.41
N ASN A 86 -0.20 -10.45 10.24
CA ASN A 86 0.76 -10.17 9.19
C ASN A 86 0.14 -10.26 7.79
N ARG A 87 -0.55 -11.37 7.50
CA ARG A 87 -1.23 -11.57 6.21
C ARG A 87 -2.29 -10.51 5.92
N GLN A 88 -3.07 -10.11 6.93
CA GLN A 88 -4.10 -9.09 6.80
C GLN A 88 -3.52 -7.68 6.60
N LYS A 89 -2.39 -7.37 7.25
CA LYS A 89 -1.67 -6.11 7.05
C LYS A 89 -1.11 -6.04 5.63
N GLY A 90 -0.40 -7.06 5.20
CA GLY A 90 0.26 -7.10 3.89
C GLY A 90 1.09 -5.83 3.63
N GLY A 91 0.79 -5.15 2.53
CA GLY A 91 1.47 -3.92 2.12
C GLY A 91 1.17 -2.65 2.92
N LEU A 92 0.26 -2.71 3.88
CA LEU A 92 -0.17 -1.54 4.63
C LEU A 92 0.89 -1.02 5.60
N PRO A 93 0.98 0.31 5.81
CA PRO A 93 1.56 0.89 7.01
C PRO A 93 0.86 0.36 8.27
N TYR A 94 1.62 0.18 9.36
CA TYR A 94 1.09 -0.34 10.62
C TYR A 94 -0.09 0.45 11.18
N ASP A 95 -0.08 1.78 11.04
CA ASP A 95 -1.11 2.67 11.57
C ASP A 95 -2.39 2.61 10.73
N VAL A 96 -2.25 2.55 9.40
CA VAL A 96 -3.37 2.29 8.49
C VAL A 96 -4.00 0.94 8.80
N PHE A 97 -3.19 -0.11 8.98
CA PHE A 97 -3.69 -1.44 9.35
C PHE A 97 -4.46 -1.40 10.68
N LEU A 98 -3.89 -0.81 11.73
CA LEU A 98 -4.53 -0.74 13.05
C LEU A 98 -5.85 0.05 13.06
N ARG A 99 -5.99 1.04 12.18
CA ARG A 99 -7.25 1.80 11.98
C ARG A 99 -8.24 1.10 11.04
N SER A 100 -7.82 0.05 10.35
CA SER A 100 -8.67 -0.65 9.37
C SER A 100 -9.77 -1.48 10.03
N LYS A 101 -10.96 -1.49 9.42
CA LYS A 101 -12.17 -2.16 9.93
C LYS A 101 -12.79 -3.05 8.86
N GLY A 102 -13.54 -4.07 9.28
CA GLY A 102 -14.27 -4.99 8.38
C GLY A 102 -13.78 -6.42 8.45
N ALA A 103 -14.44 -7.31 7.70
CA ALA A 103 -14.21 -8.76 7.75
C ALA A 103 -12.78 -9.18 7.36
N LYS A 104 -12.12 -8.43 6.46
CA LYS A 104 -10.70 -8.63 6.09
C LYS A 104 -9.75 -8.48 7.28
N PHE A 105 -10.09 -7.60 8.22
CA PHE A 105 -9.24 -7.24 9.36
C PHE A 105 -9.74 -7.90 10.66
N SER A 106 -10.17 -9.17 10.54
CA SER A 106 -10.76 -9.92 11.65
C SER A 106 -9.79 -10.10 12.83
N SER A 107 -8.47 -10.07 12.58
CA SER A 107 -7.44 -10.12 13.63
C SER A 107 -7.46 -8.90 14.56
N LEU A 108 -8.11 -7.81 14.16
CA LEU A 108 -8.27 -6.59 14.97
C LEU A 108 -9.68 -6.45 15.56
N ALA A 109 -10.59 -7.38 15.28
CA ALA A 109 -12.01 -7.24 15.59
C ALA A 109 -12.31 -7.16 17.10
N HIS A 110 -11.46 -7.77 17.93
CA HIS A 110 -11.59 -7.73 19.39
C HIS A 110 -11.05 -6.45 20.03
N LEU A 111 -10.33 -5.61 19.28
CA LEU A 111 -9.73 -4.39 19.78
C LEU A 111 -10.66 -3.19 19.65
N THR A 112 -10.76 -2.39 20.70
CA THR A 112 -11.39 -1.07 20.66
C THR A 112 -10.53 -0.06 19.90
N ASP A 113 -11.13 1.04 19.44
CA ASP A 113 -10.40 2.13 18.78
C ASP A 113 -9.31 2.72 19.70
N GLU A 114 -9.56 2.83 21.01
CA GLU A 114 -8.55 3.28 21.98
C GLU A 114 -7.36 2.29 22.09
N GLN A 115 -7.62 0.99 22.08
CA GLN A 115 -6.56 -0.03 22.11
C GLN A 115 -5.72 0.01 20.82
N ARG A 116 -6.35 0.26 19.67
CA ARG A 116 -5.67 0.40 18.38
C ARG A 116 -4.75 1.63 18.37
N GLU A 117 -5.21 2.78 18.83
CA GLU A 117 -4.37 3.98 18.93
C GLU A 117 -3.21 3.79 19.92
N LYS A 118 -3.44 3.14 21.07
CA LYS A 118 -2.34 2.77 21.99
C LYS A 118 -1.31 1.84 21.35
N ALA A 119 -1.73 0.91 20.50
CA ALA A 119 -0.82 0.06 19.76
C ALA A 119 -0.02 0.86 18.71
N ILE A 120 -0.65 1.83 18.05
CA ILE A 120 0.01 2.76 17.12
C ILE A 120 1.08 3.58 17.84
N GLU A 121 0.74 4.19 18.96
CA GLU A 121 1.67 4.97 19.80
C GLU A 121 2.86 4.10 20.23
N ARG A 122 2.61 2.89 20.72
CA ARG A 122 3.67 1.96 21.14
C ARG A 122 4.62 1.59 19.98
N ILE A 123 4.09 1.36 18.78
CA ILE A 123 4.92 1.05 17.60
C ILE A 123 5.70 2.29 17.15
N ALA A 124 5.07 3.47 17.16
CA ALA A 124 5.73 4.74 16.84
C ALA A 124 6.89 5.02 17.81
N ASP A 125 6.66 4.84 19.11
CA ASP A 125 7.67 4.97 20.14
C ASP A 125 8.81 3.97 19.95
N PHE A 126 8.49 2.71 19.60
CA PHE A 126 9.50 1.71 19.29
C PHE A 126 10.37 2.13 18.10
N ILE A 127 9.76 2.58 17.01
CA ILE A 127 10.46 3.08 15.82
C ILE A 127 11.40 4.24 16.21
N GLN A 128 10.86 5.24 16.91
CA GLN A 128 11.59 6.47 17.27
C GLN A 128 12.76 6.19 18.24
N ASN A 129 12.55 5.34 19.24
CA ASN A 129 13.55 5.07 20.28
C ASN A 129 14.60 4.05 19.86
N SER A 130 14.29 3.19 18.87
CA SER A 130 15.23 2.18 18.38
C SER A 130 16.25 2.74 17.40
N ARG A 131 15.89 3.80 16.65
CA ARG A 131 16.73 4.39 15.60
C ARG A 131 16.65 5.92 15.62
N THR A 132 17.47 6.54 16.48
CA THR A 132 17.57 8.00 16.59
C THR A 132 18.31 8.66 15.43
N ASP A 133 18.87 7.87 14.51
CA ASP A 133 19.59 8.34 13.33
C ASP A 133 18.66 8.76 12.16
N GLY A 134 17.34 8.65 12.35
CA GLY A 134 16.34 9.07 11.37
C GLY A 134 16.27 8.18 10.13
N LEU A 135 16.90 7.00 10.15
CA LEU A 135 16.93 6.11 9.00
C LEU A 135 15.54 5.62 8.58
N LEU A 136 14.63 5.43 9.55
CA LEU A 136 13.28 4.92 9.31
C LEU A 136 12.29 6.00 8.85
N ALA A 137 12.73 7.26 8.76
CA ALA A 137 11.93 8.30 8.13
C ALA A 137 11.92 8.13 6.60
N ALA A 138 10.86 8.61 5.95
CA ALA A 138 10.80 8.69 4.50
C ALA A 138 11.88 9.66 3.99
N HIS A 139 12.81 9.15 3.18
CA HIS A 139 13.87 9.94 2.55
C HIS A 139 13.53 10.12 1.06
N PRO A 140 13.10 11.32 0.61
CA PRO A 140 12.64 11.53 -0.76
C PRO A 140 13.65 11.09 -1.83
N GLU A 141 14.95 11.29 -1.58
CA GLU A 141 16.01 10.88 -2.49
C GLU A 141 16.10 9.34 -2.62
N LEU A 142 15.95 8.60 -1.52
CA LEU A 142 15.93 7.14 -1.54
C LEU A 142 14.68 6.60 -2.22
N LEU A 143 13.51 7.19 -1.93
CA LEU A 143 12.24 6.80 -2.56
C LEU A 143 12.28 7.05 -4.07
N ALA A 144 12.80 8.21 -4.50
CA ALA A 144 13.01 8.51 -5.90
C ALA A 144 13.98 7.52 -6.56
N PHE A 145 15.06 7.14 -5.85
CA PHE A 145 15.98 6.11 -6.31
C PHE A 145 15.29 4.75 -6.50
N TYR A 146 14.54 4.27 -5.51
CA TYR A 146 13.84 2.98 -5.61
C TYR A 146 12.80 2.98 -6.75
N ASN A 147 12.04 4.07 -6.89
CA ASN A 147 11.10 4.21 -8.00
C ASN A 147 11.83 4.21 -9.36
N ALA A 148 12.97 4.90 -9.48
CA ALA A 148 13.76 4.87 -10.71
C ALA A 148 14.28 3.46 -11.05
N GLN A 149 14.69 2.66 -10.06
CA GLN A 149 15.10 1.27 -10.29
C GLN A 149 13.92 0.37 -10.68
N TYR A 150 12.75 0.57 -10.05
CA TYR A 150 11.52 -0.11 -10.42
C TYR A 150 11.18 0.11 -11.91
N GLN A 151 11.19 1.37 -12.37
CA GLN A 151 10.89 1.69 -13.76
C GLN A 151 11.93 1.10 -14.73
N LYS A 152 13.22 1.12 -14.36
CA LYS A 152 14.28 0.49 -15.17
C LYS A 152 14.07 -1.01 -15.33
N ALA A 153 13.72 -1.71 -14.26
CA ALA A 153 13.44 -3.15 -14.31
C ALA A 153 12.20 -3.46 -15.15
N LYS A 154 11.12 -2.68 -14.98
CA LYS A 154 9.89 -2.84 -15.77
C LYS A 154 10.17 -2.67 -17.27
N ASN A 155 10.94 -1.66 -17.65
CA ASN A 155 11.33 -1.41 -19.04
C ASN A 155 12.27 -2.49 -19.60
N LEU A 156 13.20 -2.99 -18.78
CA LEU A 156 14.10 -4.08 -19.17
C LEU A 156 13.31 -5.35 -19.48
N CYS A 157 12.33 -5.72 -18.64
CA CYS A 157 11.46 -6.87 -18.90
C CYS A 157 10.68 -6.70 -20.21
N ALA A 158 10.11 -5.53 -20.45
CA ALA A 158 9.38 -5.26 -21.70
C ALA A 158 10.28 -5.37 -22.94
N THR A 159 11.49 -4.82 -22.88
CA THR A 159 12.45 -4.87 -23.99
C THR A 159 12.93 -6.29 -24.24
N ALA A 160 13.27 -7.04 -23.18
CA ALA A 160 13.73 -8.42 -23.29
C ALA A 160 12.64 -9.36 -23.82
N ALA A 161 11.37 -9.13 -23.47
CA ALA A 161 10.25 -9.88 -24.02
C ALA A 161 10.12 -9.67 -25.54
N GLN A 162 10.21 -8.42 -26.00
CA GLN A 162 10.20 -8.11 -27.43
C GLN A 162 11.40 -8.74 -28.17
N GLU A 163 12.62 -8.64 -27.61
CA GLU A 163 13.82 -9.25 -28.20
C GLU A 163 13.69 -10.78 -28.29
N LEU A 164 13.07 -11.41 -27.29
CA LEU A 164 12.80 -12.85 -27.31
C LEU A 164 11.79 -13.22 -28.40
N GLU A 165 10.69 -12.46 -28.54
CA GLU A 165 9.70 -12.67 -29.61
C GLU A 165 10.35 -12.57 -31.01
N GLU A 166 11.18 -11.55 -31.24
CA GLU A 166 11.92 -11.39 -32.49
C GLU A 166 12.90 -12.54 -32.74
N LEU A 167 13.57 -13.03 -31.69
CA LEU A 167 14.48 -14.17 -31.80
C LEU A 167 13.71 -15.47 -32.13
N LEU A 168 12.59 -15.72 -31.48
CA LEU A 168 11.74 -16.89 -31.73
C LEU A 168 11.21 -16.90 -33.17
N GLN A 169 10.83 -15.73 -33.70
CA GLN A 169 10.45 -15.56 -35.10
C GLN A 169 11.63 -15.86 -36.05
N LYS A 170 12.83 -15.30 -35.78
CA LYS A 170 14.03 -15.55 -36.59
C LYS A 170 14.44 -17.03 -36.62
N LEU A 171 14.20 -17.75 -35.54
CA LEU A 171 14.54 -19.17 -35.43
C LEU A 171 13.48 -20.11 -36.04
N ASN A 172 12.38 -19.57 -36.62
CA ASN A 172 11.23 -20.35 -37.11
C ASN A 172 10.65 -21.31 -36.04
N ILE A 173 10.76 -20.97 -34.76
CA ILE A 173 10.18 -21.77 -33.67
C ILE A 173 8.66 -21.48 -33.56
N ALA A 174 8.18 -20.44 -34.22
CA ALA A 174 6.79 -19.96 -34.16
C ALA A 174 5.75 -20.81 -34.92
N ASP A 175 6.15 -21.85 -35.66
CA ASP A 175 5.26 -22.75 -36.42
C ASP A 175 5.24 -24.19 -35.88
N ALA A 176 5.61 -24.41 -34.61
CA ALA A 176 5.28 -25.68 -33.98
C ALA A 176 3.75 -25.82 -33.97
N PRO A 177 3.16 -26.89 -34.55
CA PRO A 177 1.72 -27.07 -34.51
C PRO A 177 1.27 -26.97 -33.06
N SER A 178 0.18 -26.22 -32.83
CA SER A 178 -0.53 -26.29 -31.56
C SER A 178 -0.63 -27.76 -31.19
N PRO A 179 -0.19 -28.20 -30.00
CA PRO A 179 -0.54 -29.53 -29.55
C PRO A 179 -2.05 -29.67 -29.73
N ASP A 180 -2.49 -30.78 -30.33
CA ASP A 180 -3.91 -31.12 -30.44
C ASP A 180 -4.56 -30.79 -29.09
N GLU A 181 -5.78 -30.24 -29.12
CA GLU A 181 -6.55 -29.80 -27.93
C GLU A 181 -6.76 -30.90 -26.86
N THR A 182 -6.19 -32.09 -27.04
CA THR A 182 -6.21 -33.22 -26.11
C THR A 182 -4.99 -33.37 -25.21
N ASP A 183 -3.86 -32.68 -25.45
CA ASP A 183 -2.68 -32.77 -24.58
C ASP A 183 -2.38 -31.43 -23.88
N SER A 184 -3.00 -31.23 -22.71
CA SER A 184 -2.71 -30.10 -21.84
C SER A 184 -1.29 -30.18 -21.30
N VAL A 185 -0.33 -29.56 -21.98
CA VAL A 185 1.02 -29.35 -21.45
C VAL A 185 0.92 -28.37 -20.28
N THR A 186 0.75 -28.89 -19.08
CA THR A 186 0.81 -28.12 -17.84
C THR A 186 2.24 -28.07 -17.35
N LEU A 187 2.87 -26.90 -17.45
CA LEU A 187 4.09 -26.59 -16.69
C LEU A 187 3.73 -26.61 -15.20
N ASP A 188 4.33 -27.55 -14.47
CA ASP A 188 4.13 -27.78 -13.04
C ASP A 188 4.84 -26.67 -12.25
N LEU A 189 4.21 -25.50 -12.19
CA LEU A 189 4.65 -24.32 -11.43
C LEU A 189 3.74 -24.13 -10.20
N PRO A 190 4.27 -23.61 -9.08
CA PRO A 190 3.51 -23.41 -7.84
C PRO A 190 2.28 -22.52 -8.04
N SER A 191 1.24 -22.79 -7.25
CA SER A 191 -0.14 -22.31 -7.44
C SER A 191 -0.31 -20.78 -7.56
N ASN A 192 -1.20 -20.40 -8.47
CA ASN A 192 -1.50 -19.03 -8.94
C ASN A 192 -2.00 -18.06 -7.86
N GLU A 193 -2.54 -18.57 -6.74
CA GLU A 193 -3.18 -17.74 -5.70
C GLU A 193 -2.22 -16.79 -4.97
N GLN A 194 -0.91 -17.05 -4.92
CA GLN A 194 0.04 -16.20 -4.19
C GLN A 194 0.60 -15.06 -5.06
N PHE A 195 0.73 -15.27 -6.38
CA PHE A 195 1.26 -14.28 -7.32
C PHE A 195 0.16 -13.37 -7.90
N GLU A 196 -1.04 -13.89 -8.18
CA GLU A 196 -2.17 -13.07 -8.64
C GLU A 196 -2.67 -12.12 -7.54
N ARG A 197 -2.54 -12.49 -6.26
CA ARG A 197 -2.82 -11.57 -5.13
C ARG A 197 -1.84 -10.40 -5.07
N GLU A 198 -0.55 -10.63 -5.30
CA GLU A 198 0.45 -9.54 -5.27
C GLU A 198 0.37 -8.60 -6.49
N GLU A 199 -0.20 -9.06 -7.61
CA GLU A 199 -0.29 -8.29 -8.85
C GLU A 199 -1.67 -7.63 -9.10
N GLN A 200 -2.79 -8.29 -8.78
CA GLN A 200 -4.12 -7.67 -8.90
C GLN A 200 -4.36 -6.57 -7.87
N GLU A 201 -3.57 -6.51 -6.80
CA GLU A 201 -3.75 -5.54 -5.73
C GLU A 201 -2.99 -4.21 -5.94
N TRP A 202 -2.10 -4.02 -6.92
CA TRP A 202 -1.11 -2.90 -6.85
C TRP A 202 -0.89 -2.02 -8.09
N ASP A 203 -1.40 -2.34 -9.29
CA ASP A 203 -1.02 -1.52 -10.48
C ASP A 203 -2.12 -1.31 -11.55
N ASP A 204 -3.40 -1.64 -11.30
CA ASP A 204 -4.47 -1.35 -12.27
C ASP A 204 -5.63 -0.55 -11.65
N LEU A 205 -5.52 0.77 -11.75
CA LEU A 205 -6.68 1.65 -11.59
C LEU A 205 -7.76 1.18 -12.58
N PRO A 206 -9.01 0.91 -12.14
CA PRO A 206 -10.07 0.54 -13.06
C PRO A 206 -10.18 1.59 -14.17
N GLU A 207 -10.48 1.16 -15.40
CA GLU A 207 -10.49 2.02 -16.60
C GLU A 207 -11.22 3.36 -16.39
N LYS A 208 -12.35 3.33 -15.67
CA LYS A 208 -13.11 4.51 -15.28
C LYS A 208 -12.26 5.54 -14.50
N TYR A 209 -11.51 5.09 -13.51
CA TYR A 209 -10.64 5.93 -12.70
C TYR A 209 -9.36 6.33 -13.45
N ARG A 210 -8.86 5.47 -14.33
CA ARG A 210 -7.70 5.77 -15.19
C ARG A 210 -8.03 6.96 -16.10
N GLN A 211 -9.20 6.94 -16.72
CA GLN A 211 -9.72 8.06 -17.52
C GLN A 211 -9.92 9.32 -16.68
N VAL A 212 -10.38 9.19 -15.43
CA VAL A 212 -10.52 10.32 -14.49
C VAL A 212 -9.15 10.92 -14.16
N GLN A 213 -8.13 10.10 -13.91
CA GLN A 213 -6.74 10.55 -13.70
C GLN A 213 -6.17 11.26 -14.92
N GLU A 214 -6.31 10.67 -16.12
CA GLU A 214 -5.81 11.24 -17.37
C GLU A 214 -6.44 12.59 -17.66
N ARG A 215 -7.77 12.69 -17.58
CA ARG A 215 -8.50 13.96 -17.72
C ARG A 215 -8.13 14.93 -16.60
N GLY A 216 -7.86 14.41 -15.41
CA GLY A 216 -7.43 15.16 -14.25
C GLY A 216 -6.19 16.01 -14.51
N ARG A 217 -5.25 15.54 -15.35
CA ARG A 217 -4.01 16.25 -15.71
C ARG A 217 -4.26 17.58 -16.45
N GLU A 218 -5.39 17.69 -17.13
CA GLU A 218 -5.81 18.90 -17.86
C GLU A 218 -6.72 19.80 -17.02
N LEU A 219 -7.22 19.30 -15.88
CA LEU A 219 -8.13 20.00 -14.99
C LEU A 219 -7.38 20.68 -13.84
N ASN A 220 -7.95 21.76 -13.31
CA ASN A 220 -7.49 22.28 -12.01
C ASN A 220 -7.73 21.23 -10.91
N VAL A 221 -6.81 21.16 -9.93
CA VAL A 221 -6.81 20.10 -8.92
C VAL A 221 -8.10 20.03 -8.08
N GLY A 222 -8.80 21.15 -7.86
CA GLY A 222 -10.07 21.16 -7.13
C GLY A 222 -11.22 20.53 -7.92
N THR A 223 -11.28 20.78 -9.24
CA THR A 223 -12.21 20.09 -10.12
C THR A 223 -11.86 18.61 -10.22
N TYR A 224 -10.57 18.28 -10.36
CA TYR A 224 -10.12 16.90 -10.36
C TYR A 224 -10.52 16.15 -9.09
N ALA A 225 -10.29 16.75 -7.91
CA ALA A 225 -10.71 16.19 -6.63
C ALA A 225 -12.22 15.96 -6.55
N ARG A 226 -13.05 16.91 -7.01
CA ARG A 226 -14.50 16.71 -7.07
C ARG A 226 -14.89 15.53 -7.95
N THR A 227 -14.25 15.37 -9.12
CA THR A 227 -14.51 14.25 -10.02
C THR A 227 -14.13 12.91 -9.38
N VAL A 228 -12.96 12.82 -8.75
CA VAL A 228 -12.53 11.60 -8.04
C VAL A 228 -13.52 11.23 -6.94
N PHE A 229 -13.89 12.19 -6.08
CA PHE A 229 -14.80 11.92 -4.98
C PHE A 229 -16.22 11.62 -5.47
N GLU A 230 -16.71 12.29 -6.51
CA GLU A 230 -18.01 11.99 -7.12
C GLU A 230 -18.09 10.52 -7.55
N GLU A 231 -17.03 10.00 -8.18
CA GLU A 231 -16.98 8.61 -8.61
C GLU A 231 -16.92 7.62 -7.43
N LEU A 232 -16.12 7.92 -6.41
CA LEU A 232 -15.99 7.08 -5.22
C LEU A 232 -17.28 7.03 -4.38
N PHE A 233 -18.05 8.13 -4.37
CA PHE A 233 -19.36 8.15 -3.74
C PHE A 233 -20.39 7.40 -4.59
N ALA A 234 -20.32 7.51 -5.92
CA ALA A 234 -21.23 6.85 -6.84
C ALA A 234 -21.11 5.32 -6.82
N ASP A 235 -19.89 4.79 -6.71
CA ASP A 235 -19.66 3.34 -6.63
C ASP A 235 -19.61 2.79 -5.19
N GLY A 236 -19.71 3.68 -4.19
CA GLY A 236 -19.77 3.33 -2.77
C GLY A 236 -18.44 2.95 -2.13
N ARG A 237 -17.33 2.91 -2.88
CA ARG A 237 -15.99 2.57 -2.35
C ARG A 237 -15.52 3.55 -1.29
N ILE A 238 -16.01 4.80 -1.34
CA ILE A 238 -15.68 5.82 -0.34
C ILE A 238 -15.98 5.35 1.09
N GLY A 239 -16.94 4.44 1.28
CA GLY A 239 -17.38 3.97 2.60
C GLY A 239 -16.24 3.45 3.48
N ALA A 240 -15.25 2.75 2.90
CA ALA A 240 -14.10 2.24 3.63
C ALA A 240 -13.15 3.34 4.14
N PHE A 241 -13.17 4.52 3.50
CA PHE A 241 -12.25 5.63 3.77
C PHE A 241 -12.90 6.77 4.54
N LEU A 242 -14.23 6.81 4.63
CA LEU A 242 -14.99 7.87 5.31
C LEU A 242 -14.48 8.18 6.73
N PRO A 243 -14.17 7.21 7.61
CA PRO A 243 -13.64 7.51 8.93
C PRO A 243 -12.38 8.38 8.84
N ASN A 244 -11.40 7.99 8.02
CA ASN A 244 -10.11 8.67 7.89
C ASN A 244 -10.27 10.04 7.21
N LEU A 245 -11.12 10.13 6.19
CA LEU A 245 -11.32 11.37 5.43
C LEU A 245 -12.01 12.48 6.24
N THR A 246 -12.61 12.15 7.39
CA THR A 246 -13.19 13.13 8.32
C THR A 246 -12.21 13.64 9.37
N TYR A 247 -11.02 13.07 9.45
CA TYR A 247 -9.94 13.54 10.32
C TYR A 247 -8.92 14.36 9.54
N ARG A 248 -8.44 15.43 10.18
CA ARG A 248 -7.49 16.37 9.59
C ARG A 248 -6.15 15.71 9.33
N GLU A 249 -5.67 14.93 10.29
CA GLU A 249 -4.35 14.33 10.28
C GLU A 249 -4.23 13.34 9.11
N ASP A 250 -5.21 12.46 8.94
CA ASP A 250 -5.27 11.52 7.80
C ASP A 250 -5.37 12.25 6.46
N SER A 251 -6.18 13.31 6.39
CA SER A 251 -6.30 14.14 5.19
C SER A 251 -5.00 14.90 4.87
N PHE A 252 -4.23 15.28 5.88
CA PHE A 252 -2.90 15.86 5.73
C PHE A 252 -1.90 14.80 5.26
N HIS A 253 -1.93 13.59 5.81
CA HIS A 253 -1.03 12.53 5.38
C HIS A 253 -1.30 12.12 3.92
N ALA A 254 -2.56 11.87 3.58
CA ALA A 254 -2.98 11.44 2.24
C ALA A 254 -2.84 12.55 1.19
N PHE A 255 -3.35 13.75 1.47
CA PHE A 255 -3.51 14.79 0.46
C PHE A 255 -2.69 16.05 0.71
N LYS A 256 -2.01 16.17 1.86
CA LYS A 256 -1.39 17.43 2.34
C LYS A 256 -2.41 18.56 2.49
N LEU A 257 -3.65 18.22 2.84
CA LEU A 257 -4.67 19.20 3.22
C LEU A 257 -4.54 19.58 4.69
N SER A 258 -4.60 20.87 4.99
CA SER A 258 -4.55 21.35 6.38
C SER A 258 -5.87 21.16 7.15
N PHE A 259 -6.90 20.64 6.47
CA PHE A 259 -8.27 20.45 6.95
C PHE A 259 -8.75 19.05 6.55
N PRO A 260 -9.74 18.49 7.25
CA PRO A 260 -10.40 17.26 6.83
C PRO A 260 -10.85 17.34 5.37
N ALA A 261 -10.64 16.28 4.60
CA ALA A 261 -11.08 16.18 3.23
C ALA A 261 -12.62 16.20 3.15
N LEU A 262 -13.29 15.61 4.14
CA LEU A 262 -14.74 15.58 4.26
C LEU A 262 -15.20 16.05 5.64
N VAL A 263 -16.34 16.73 5.69
CA VAL A 263 -17.06 17.02 6.96
C VAL A 263 -18.54 16.72 6.79
N THR A 264 -19.22 16.35 7.88
CA THR A 264 -20.68 16.11 7.87
C THR A 264 -21.49 17.37 8.14
N GLN A 265 -20.84 18.45 8.58
CA GLN A 265 -21.45 19.76 8.81
C GLN A 265 -20.47 20.87 8.41
N ARG A 266 -20.95 21.87 7.65
CA ARG A 266 -20.10 22.98 7.18
C ARG A 266 -19.75 24.02 8.26
N GLY A 267 -20.51 24.08 9.35
CA GLY A 267 -20.23 24.94 10.52
C GLY A 267 -19.91 26.40 10.17
N SER A 268 -19.04 27.02 10.97
CA SER A 268 -18.50 28.38 10.74
C SER A 268 -17.50 28.46 9.58
N ASP A 269 -16.99 27.33 9.11
CA ASP A 269 -15.99 27.21 8.04
C ASP A 269 -16.63 26.92 6.67
N ALA A 270 -17.85 27.41 6.44
CA ALA A 270 -18.62 27.07 5.24
C ALA A 270 -17.91 27.39 3.92
N THR A 271 -16.98 28.34 3.88
CA THR A 271 -16.19 28.69 2.69
C THR A 271 -15.10 27.68 2.35
N ARG A 272 -14.69 26.84 3.32
CA ARG A 272 -13.64 25.81 3.16
C ARG A 272 -14.14 24.51 2.57
N TYR A 273 -15.45 24.38 2.37
CA TYR A 273 -16.07 23.17 1.83
C TYR A 273 -17.05 23.55 0.71
N TYR A 274 -17.07 22.72 -0.34
CA TYR A 274 -18.03 22.87 -1.43
C TYR A 274 -19.47 22.79 -0.89
N ALA A 275 -20.37 23.55 -1.51
CA ALA A 275 -21.74 23.68 -1.02
C ALA A 275 -22.61 22.44 -1.29
N THR A 276 -22.33 21.73 -2.38
CA THR A 276 -23.04 20.52 -2.77
C THR A 276 -22.47 19.32 -2.00
N PRO A 277 -23.26 18.64 -1.15
CA PRO A 277 -22.79 17.45 -0.45
C PRO A 277 -22.84 16.21 -1.34
N TYR A 278 -21.98 15.25 -1.02
CA TYR A 278 -22.11 13.86 -1.43
C TYR A 278 -22.90 13.08 -0.37
N ARG A 279 -23.54 11.97 -0.76
CA ARG A 279 -24.36 11.17 0.15
C ARG A 279 -23.87 9.73 0.19
N HIS A 280 -23.70 9.21 1.40
CA HIS A 280 -23.41 7.78 1.63
C HIS A 280 -24.20 7.31 2.85
N ASN A 281 -24.97 6.24 2.71
CA ASN A 281 -25.83 5.68 3.77
C ASN A 281 -26.70 6.72 4.51
N GLY A 282 -27.28 7.67 3.76
CA GLY A 282 -28.14 8.71 4.33
C GLY A 282 -27.41 9.85 5.05
N THR A 283 -26.09 9.81 5.15
CA THR A 283 -25.27 10.90 5.72
C THR A 283 -24.73 11.79 4.61
N GLU A 284 -24.78 13.10 4.83
CA GLU A 284 -24.23 14.11 3.92
C GLU A 284 -22.76 14.41 4.26
N TYR A 285 -21.92 14.49 3.23
CA TYR A 285 -20.49 14.79 3.34
C TYR A 285 -20.12 15.94 2.40
N TYR A 286 -19.44 16.94 2.95
CA TYR A 286 -19.01 18.13 2.23
C TYR A 286 -17.50 18.07 2.00
N LEU A 287 -17.09 18.14 0.73
CA LEU A 287 -15.69 18.06 0.31
C LEU A 287 -14.97 19.40 0.51
N CYS A 288 -13.74 19.34 1.03
CA CYS A 288 -12.88 20.51 1.19
C CYS A 288 -12.67 21.22 -0.15
N SER A 289 -12.68 22.55 -0.16
CA SER A 289 -12.48 23.38 -1.36
C SER A 289 -11.02 23.84 -1.53
N GLN A 290 -10.15 23.58 -0.55
CA GLN A 290 -8.78 24.10 -0.50
C GLN A 290 -7.75 23.19 -1.17
N TRP A 291 -8.05 22.80 -2.41
CA TRP A 291 -7.13 22.03 -3.24
C TRP A 291 -6.19 22.95 -4.01
N TYR A 292 -4.89 22.71 -3.87
CA TYR A 292 -3.82 23.39 -4.59
C TYR A 292 -3.02 22.38 -5.42
N GLU A 293 -2.28 22.84 -6.42
CA GLU A 293 -1.60 21.94 -7.37
C GLU A 293 -0.64 20.96 -6.65
N ARG A 294 0.01 21.40 -5.57
CA ARG A 294 0.83 20.54 -4.70
C ARG A 294 0.11 19.32 -4.09
N ASN A 295 -1.22 19.33 -4.07
CA ASN A 295 -2.04 18.26 -3.51
C ASN A 295 -2.35 17.16 -4.54
N ARG A 296 -2.07 17.40 -5.84
CA ARG A 296 -2.41 16.46 -6.92
C ARG A 296 -1.73 15.12 -6.76
N GLU A 297 -0.42 15.12 -6.56
CA GLU A 297 0.35 13.89 -6.41
C GLU A 297 -0.14 13.06 -5.21
N GLY A 298 -0.53 13.72 -4.11
CA GLY A 298 -1.14 13.04 -2.96
C GLY A 298 -2.50 12.42 -3.30
N LEU A 299 -3.34 13.12 -4.08
CA LEU A 299 -4.62 12.58 -4.54
C LEU A 299 -4.45 11.40 -5.51
N ASP A 300 -3.50 11.49 -6.43
CA ASP A 300 -3.18 10.41 -7.38
C ASP A 300 -2.63 9.18 -6.66
N SER A 301 -1.70 9.38 -5.73
CA SER A 301 -1.11 8.32 -4.92
C SER A 301 -2.16 7.69 -4.01
N TRP A 302 -3.00 8.49 -3.36
CA TRP A 302 -4.08 7.96 -2.52
C TRP A 302 -5.09 7.15 -3.34
N LEU A 303 -5.50 7.64 -4.51
CA LEU A 303 -6.41 6.90 -5.38
C LEU A 303 -5.78 5.57 -5.83
N THR A 304 -4.52 5.60 -6.25
CA THR A 304 -3.85 4.42 -6.82
C THR A 304 -3.44 3.41 -5.76
N GLU A 305 -2.86 3.87 -4.66
CA GLU A 305 -2.18 3.03 -3.67
C GLU A 305 -3.05 2.75 -2.44
N THR A 306 -3.96 3.66 -2.09
CA THR A 306 -4.82 3.49 -0.90
C THR A 306 -6.20 2.99 -1.27
N VAL A 307 -6.81 3.54 -2.32
CA VAL A 307 -8.17 3.15 -2.74
C VAL A 307 -8.17 1.89 -3.58
N PHE A 308 -7.26 1.81 -4.55
CA PHE A 308 -7.15 0.67 -5.48
C PHE A 308 -5.94 -0.22 -5.22
N GLY A 309 -4.98 0.21 -4.38
CA GLY A 309 -3.78 -0.54 -4.02
C GLY A 309 -3.99 -1.62 -2.94
N GLN A 310 -5.26 -1.93 -2.62
CA GLN A 310 -5.65 -2.95 -1.66
C GLN A 310 -6.90 -3.64 -2.21
N SER A 311 -6.90 -4.96 -2.41
CA SER A 311 -8.13 -5.69 -2.71
C SER A 311 -8.10 -7.12 -2.19
N VAL A 312 -8.73 -7.24 -1.02
CA VAL A 312 -9.42 -8.42 -0.42
C VAL A 312 -8.59 -9.67 -0.19
#